data_AF-A0A4Y3RWZ3-F1
#
_entry.id   AF-A0A4Y3RWZ3-F1
#
_cell.length_a   1.000
_cell.length_b   1.000
_cell.length_c   1.000
_cell.angle_alpha   90.00
_cell.angle_beta   90.00
_cell.angle_gamma   90.00
#
_symmetry.space_group_name_H-M   'P 1'
#
loop_
_entity.id
_entity.type
_entity.pdbx_description
1 polymer ?
#
loop_
_entity_poly.entity_id
_entity_poly.type
_entity_poly.pdbx_seq_one_letter_code
_entity_poly.pdbx_strand_id
1 'polypeptide(L)' 'MAPGPGKWERMAFIPKSRYVSDRPIVDHTPFPVYSALVTQWVQAGRTVPGMPDREWERIMATPVWPRH' A
#
# COMPACT_ATOMS: atom_id res chain seq x y z
N MET A 1 -27.38 27.25 25.27
CA MET A 1 -27.86 25.95 24.75
C MET A 1 -27.10 25.63 23.48
N ALA A 2 -26.33 24.54 23.44
CA ALA A 2 -25.65 24.10 22.23
C ALA A 2 -26.62 23.23 21.39
N PRO A 3 -26.69 23.40 20.05
CA PRO A 3 -27.49 22.51 19.23
C PRO A 3 -26.95 21.07 19.36
N GLY A 4 -27.86 20.13 19.61
CA GLY A 4 -27.51 18.71 19.80
C GLY A 4 -26.80 18.12 18.58
N PRO A 5 -25.98 17.06 18.78
CA PRO A 5 -25.20 16.47 17.69
C PRO A 5 -26.14 16.00 16.58
N GLY A 6 -26.04 16.65 15.43
CA GLY A 6 -26.76 16.30 14.22
C GLY A 6 -26.54 14.82 13.90
N LYS A 7 -27.65 14.14 13.61
CA LYS A 7 -27.75 12.77 13.10
C LYS A 7 -26.95 12.62 11.80
N TRP A 8 -25.66 12.30 11.91
CA TRP A 8 -24.84 11.86 10.80
C TRP A 8 -25.27 10.45 10.40
N GLU A 9 -26.27 10.37 9.54
CA GLU A 9 -26.69 9.12 8.94
C GLU A 9 -25.62 8.67 7.95
N ARG A 10 -24.92 7.57 8.27
CA ARG A 10 -23.94 6.94 7.38
C ARG A 10 -24.64 6.35 6.16
N MET A 11 -24.84 7.16 5.12
CA MET A 11 -25.21 6.63 3.81
C MET A 11 -23.98 5.99 3.18
N ALA A 12 -23.84 4.67 3.33
CA ALA A 12 -22.85 3.90 2.58
C ALA A 12 -23.29 3.79 1.11
N PHE A 13 -23.17 4.88 0.37
CA PHE A 13 -23.35 4.88 -1.08
C PHE A 13 -22.05 4.36 -1.71
N ILE A 14 -21.81 3.05 -1.62
CA ILE A 14 -20.74 2.42 -2.40
C ILE A 14 -21.31 2.21 -3.81
N PRO A 15 -20.87 2.97 -4.82
CA PRO A 15 -21.37 2.79 -6.18
C PRO A 15 -21.06 1.37 -6.64
N LYS A 16 -22.02 0.72 -7.30
CA LYS A 16 -21.85 -0.64 -7.86
C LYS A 16 -20.68 -0.75 -8.84
N SER A 17 -20.22 0.37 -9.41
CA SER A 17 -18.99 0.44 -10.21
C SER A 17 -17.73 0.00 -9.45
N ARG A 18 -17.72 0.08 -8.11
CA ARG A 18 -16.62 -0.44 -7.29
C ARG A 18 -16.64 -1.98 -7.14
N TYR A 19 -17.72 -2.66 -7.52
CA TYR A 19 -17.80 -4.13 -7.48
C TYR A 19 -17.25 -4.79 -8.74
N VAL A 20 -17.06 -4.04 -9.83
CA VAL A 20 -16.40 -4.55 -11.01
C VAL A 20 -14.90 -4.46 -10.75
N SER A 21 -14.34 -5.50 -10.13
CA SER A 21 -12.91 -5.78 -10.24
C SER A 21 -12.61 -6.21 -11.67
N ASP A 22 -12.77 -5.29 -12.63
CA ASP A 22 -12.08 -5.41 -13.91
C ASP A 22 -10.62 -5.08 -13.60
N ARG A 23 -9.93 -6.06 -13.01
CA ARG A 23 -8.50 -5.96 -12.85
C ARG A 23 -7.99 -6.04 -14.29
N PRO A 24 -7.43 -4.96 -14.86
CA PRO A 24 -6.92 -5.06 -16.22
C PRO A 24 -5.93 -6.22 -16.24
N ILE A 25 -6.01 -7.05 -17.28
CA ILE A 25 -4.96 -8.04 -17.54
C ILE A 25 -3.70 -7.22 -17.75
N VAL A 26 -2.90 -7.10 -16.69
CA VAL A 26 -1.65 -6.35 -16.73
C VAL A 26 -0.74 -7.16 -17.62
N ASP A 27 -0.35 -6.60 -18.76
CA ASP A 27 0.66 -7.23 -19.58
C ASP A 27 1.93 -7.39 -18.72
N HIS A 28 2.29 -8.64 -18.47
CA HIS A 28 3.46 -9.01 -17.67
C HIS A 28 4.72 -9.07 -18.52
N THR A 29 4.69 -8.58 -19.77
CA THR A 29 5.90 -8.39 -20.56
C THR A 29 6.91 -7.59 -19.72
N PRO A 30 8.08 -8.16 -19.43
CA PRO A 30 9.05 -7.50 -18.57
C PRO A 30 9.54 -6.25 -19.29
N PHE A 31 9.21 -5.08 -18.75
CA PHE A 31 9.78 -3.81 -19.19
C PHE A 31 11.31 -3.87 -19.05
N PRO A 32 12.08 -4.03 -20.14
CA PRO A 32 13.46 -4.52 -20.07
C PRO A 32 14.40 -3.56 -19.34
N VAL A 33 14.14 -2.25 -19.48
CA VAL A 33 14.87 -1.21 -18.74
C VAL A 33 14.51 -1.23 -17.26
N TYR A 34 13.22 -1.36 -16.94
CA TYR A 34 12.76 -1.38 -15.55
C TYR A 34 13.25 -2.62 -14.82
N SER A 35 13.19 -3.81 -15.43
CA SER A 35 13.68 -5.05 -14.84
C SER A 35 15.19 -5.03 -14.62
N ALA A 36 15.95 -4.44 -15.55
CA ALA A 36 17.39 -4.24 -15.39
C ALA A 36 17.72 -3.29 -14.22
N LEU A 37 17.00 -2.17 -14.10
CA LEU A 37 17.17 -1.20 -13.00
C LEU A 37 16.81 -1.83 -11.65
N VAL A 38 15.69 -2.56 -11.58
CA VAL A 38 15.29 -3.32 -10.39
C VAL A 38 16.40 -4.27 -9.97
N THR A 39 16.98 -5.02 -10.93
CA THR A 39 18.08 -5.96 -10.65
C THR A 39 19.31 -5.24 -10.09
N GLN A 40 19.71 -4.11 -10.67
CA GLN A 40 20.84 -3.32 -10.19
C GLN A 40 20.61 -2.77 -8.78
N TRP A 41 19.41 -2.28 -8.48
CA TRP A 41 19.07 -1.79 -7.14
C TRP A 41 19.08 -2.90 -6.09
N VAL A 42 18.54 -4.09 -6.42
CA VAL A 42 18.61 -5.26 -5.53
C VAL A 42 20.07 -5.62 -5.23
N GLN A 43 20.92 -5.69 -6.26
CA GLN A 43 22.34 -6.00 -6.09
C GLN A 43 23.10 -4.95 -5.27
N ALA A 44 22.72 -3.68 -5.40
CA ALA A 44 23.29 -2.58 -4.63
C ALA A 44 22.73 -2.47 -3.20
N GLY A 45 21.82 -3.36 -2.79
CA GLY A 45 21.15 -3.30 -1.48
C GLY A 45 20.27 -2.06 -1.30
N ARG A 46 19.76 -1.50 -2.41
CA ARG A 46 18.85 -0.34 -2.40
C ARG A 46 17.39 -0.80 -2.33
N THR A 47 16.53 0.10 -1.87
CA THR A 47 15.07 -0.11 -1.86
C THR A 47 14.51 -0.12 -3.29
N VAL A 48 13.62 -1.07 -3.55
CA VAL A 48 13.00 -1.26 -4.88
C VAL A 48 11.53 -0.85 -4.82
N PRO A 49 11.07 0.06 -5.70
CA PRO A 49 9.67 0.42 -5.78
C PRO A 49 8.76 -0.80 -6.00
N GLY A 50 7.70 -0.91 -5.19
CA GLY A 50 6.75 -2.02 -5.26
C GLY A 50 7.18 -3.29 -4.53
N MET A 51 8.40 -3.33 -3.97
CA MET A 51 8.83 -4.41 -3.08
C MET A 51 8.79 -3.94 -1.62
N PRO A 52 8.34 -4.78 -0.67
CA PRO A 52 8.39 -4.44 0.74
C PRO A 52 9.83 -4.21 1.21
N ASP A 53 10.02 -3.14 1.98
CA ASP A 53 11.30 -2.81 2.59
C ASP A 53 11.49 -3.63 3.88
N ARG A 54 12.46 -4.55 3.86
CA ARG A 54 12.75 -5.44 5.00
C ARG A 54 13.36 -4.72 6.20
N GLU A 55 14.03 -3.58 6.01
CA GLU A 55 14.53 -2.76 7.11
C GLU A 55 13.35 -2.06 7.79
N TRP A 56 12.46 -1.48 7.00
CA TRP A 56 11.23 -0.90 7.50
C TRP A 56 10.37 -1.92 8.25
N GLU A 57 10.17 -3.11 7.68
CA GLU A 57 9.44 -4.19 8.34
C GLU A 57 10.05 -4.57 9.69
N ARG A 58 11.39 -4.63 9.78
CA ARG A 58 12.09 -4.93 11.04
C ARG A 58 11.91 -3.83 12.09
N ILE A 59 12.00 -2.56 11.70
CA ILE A 59 11.75 -1.43 12.60
C ILE A 59 10.31 -1.47 13.10
N MET A 60 9.35 -1.67 12.20
CA MET A 60 7.92 -1.73 12.54
C MET A 60 7.55 -2.96 13.38
N ALA A 61 8.28 -4.07 13.25
CA ALA A 61 8.09 -5.26 14.07
C ALA A 61 8.62 -5.09 15.50
N THR A 62 9.44 -4.08 15.76
CA THR A 62 9.98 -3.82 17.11
C THR A 62 8.90 -3.10 17.93
N PRO A 63 8.58 -3.57 19.16
CA PRO A 63 7.64 -2.85 20.00
C PRO A 63 8.16 -1.45 20.31
N VAL A 64 7.36 -0.43 19.93
CA VAL A 64 7.67 1.01 20.10
C VAL A 64 7.94 1.39 21.56
N TRP A 65 7.44 0.60 22.51
CA TRP A 65 7.59 0.86 23.94
C TRP A 65 8.28 -0.31 24.62
N PRO A 66 9.31 -0.06 25.47
CA PRO A 66 9.90 -1.09 26.29
C PRO A 66 8.83 -1.64 27.23
N ARG A 67 8.61 -2.96 27.19
CA ARG A 67 7.79 -3.65 28.18
C ARG A 67 8.65 -3.82 29.43
N HIS A 68 8.27 -3.08 30.47
CA HIS A 68 8.82 -3.18 31.82
C HIS A 68 8.28 -4.41 32.54
#